data_AF-A0A7X8AUH4-F1
#
_entry.id   AF-A0A7X8AUH4-F1
#
_cell.length_a   1.000
_cell.length_b   1.000
_cell.length_c   1.000
_cell.angle_alpha   90.00
_cell.angle_beta   90.00
_cell.angle_gamma   90.00
#
_symmetry.space_group_name_H-M   'P 1'
#
loop_
_entity.id
_entity.type
_entity.pdbx_description
1 polymer ?
#
loop_
_entity_poly.entity_id
_entity_poly.type
_entity_poly.pdbx_seq_one_letter_code
_entity_poly.pdbx_strand_id
1 'polypeptide(L)'
;MIPIPDSEVTLLDINGIADEKYKNLLNKQVIYIRKHREQLQKKHAQVIYKQKTSNFSNIGYLNSTVDFKLLEQKMLEYLAAKEIVEGKEQASADKEEWQL
;
A
#
# COMPACT_ATOMS: atom_id res chain seq x y z
N MET A 1 8.27 -0.30 -3.90
CA MET A 1 7.23 -0.25 -2.84
C MET A 1 6.47 1.04 -2.99
N ILE A 2 5.19 1.04 -2.65
CA ILE A 2 4.28 2.17 -2.80
C ILE A 2 3.53 2.36 -1.47
N PRO A 3 3.19 3.61 -1.09
CA PRO A 3 2.27 3.86 0.01
C PRO A 3 0.86 3.49 -0.43
N ILE A 4 0.09 2.87 0.47
CA ILE A 4 -1.28 2.43 0.19
C ILE A 4 -2.12 2.72 1.45
N PRO A 5 -3.30 3.34 1.32
CA PRO A 5 -4.21 3.50 2.44
C PRO A 5 -4.92 2.19 2.78
N ASP A 6 -5.21 1.96 4.06
CA ASP A 6 -5.82 0.71 4.52
C ASP A 6 -7.18 0.43 3.85
N SER A 7 -7.93 1.47 3.45
CA SER A 7 -9.21 1.32 2.75
C SER A 7 -9.09 0.69 1.35
N GLU A 8 -7.92 0.79 0.72
CA GLU A 8 -7.68 0.31 -0.65
C GLU A 8 -6.87 -1.01 -0.67
N VAL A 9 -6.66 -1.62 0.50
CA VAL A 9 -5.95 -2.90 0.62
C VAL A 9 -6.96 -4.01 0.90
N THR A 10 -6.97 -5.02 0.02
CA THR A 10 -7.72 -6.26 0.25
C THR A 10 -6.75 -7.40 0.55
N LEU A 11 -6.98 -8.11 1.65
CA LEU A 11 -6.18 -9.28 2.01
C LEU A 11 -6.60 -10.49 1.15
N LEU A 12 -5.61 -11.17 0.59
CA LEU A 12 -5.82 -12.42 -0.14
C LEU A 12 -6.03 -13.58 0.84
N ASP A 13 -7.18 -14.25 0.75
CA ASP A 13 -7.38 -15.52 1.44
C ASP A 13 -6.71 -16.67 0.67
N ILE A 14 -5.53 -17.08 1.14
CA ILE A 14 -4.77 -18.18 0.55
C ILE A 14 -5.48 -19.54 0.75
N ASN A 15 -6.30 -19.69 1.80
CA ASN A 15 -6.93 -20.97 2.10
C ASN A 15 -8.07 -21.28 1.13
N GLY A 16 -8.81 -20.25 0.69
CA GLY A 16 -9.88 -20.34 -0.30
C GLY A 16 -9.43 -20.49 -1.76
N ILE A 17 -8.12 -20.48 -2.05
CA ILE A 17 -7.62 -20.68 -3.42
C ILE A 17 -7.79 -22.15 -3.84
N ALA A 18 -8.54 -22.38 -4.92
CA ALA A 18 -8.78 -23.72 -5.47
C ALA A 18 -7.57 -24.31 -6.21
N ASP A 19 -6.71 -23.48 -6.82
CA ASP A 19 -5.48 -23.95 -7.46
C ASP A 19 -4.44 -24.32 -6.39
N GLU A 20 -4.29 -25.63 -6.16
CA GLU A 20 -3.35 -26.18 -5.19
C GLU A 20 -1.88 -25.88 -5.52
N LYS A 21 -1.49 -25.77 -6.80
CA LYS A 21 -0.10 -25.43 -7.15
C LYS A 21 0.19 -23.98 -6.77
N TYR A 22 -0.72 -23.08 -7.10
CA TYR A 22 -0.59 -21.66 -6.77
C TYR A 22 -0.63 -21.43 -5.25
N LYS A 23 -1.56 -22.07 -4.56
CA LYS A 23 -1.64 -22.05 -3.09
C LYS A 23 -0.36 -22.52 -2.41
N ASN A 24 0.22 -23.63 -2.87
CA ASN A 24 1.48 -24.15 -2.35
C ASN A 24 2.65 -23.19 -2.60
N LEU A 25 2.70 -22.54 -3.75
CA LEU A 25 3.69 -21.51 -4.06
C LEU A 25 3.60 -20.34 -3.08
N LEU A 26 2.40 -19.78 -2.88
CA LEU A 26 2.16 -18.67 -1.96
C LEU A 26 2.53 -19.04 -0.52
N ASN A 27 2.15 -20.23 -0.06
CA ASN A 27 2.52 -20.70 1.28
C ASN A 27 4.03 -20.76 1.50
N LYS A 28 4.79 -21.27 0.51
CA LYS A 28 6.26 -21.29 0.56
C LYS A 28 6.84 -19.87 0.63
N GLN A 29 6.30 -18.95 -0.17
CA GLN A 29 6.72 -17.54 -0.16
C GLN A 29 6.42 -16.87 1.19
N VAL A 30 5.23 -17.07 1.74
CA VAL A 30 4.82 -16.52 3.06
C VAL A 30 5.75 -17.02 4.17
N ILE A 31 6.06 -18.32 4.19
CA ILE A 31 6.99 -18.89 5.18
C ILE A 31 8.38 -18.22 5.05
N TYR A 32 8.89 -18.09 3.83
CA TYR A 32 10.18 -17.46 3.58
C TYR A 32 10.20 -15.98 4.02
N ILE A 33 9.17 -15.22 3.65
CA ILE A 33 9.04 -13.80 4.00
C ILE A 33 8.95 -13.64 5.53
N ARG A 34 8.17 -14.47 6.22
CA ARG A 34 8.04 -14.43 7.69
C ARG A 34 9.38 -14.70 8.37
N LYS A 35 10.13 -15.68 7.88
CA LYS A 35 11.47 -16.04 8.41
C LYS A 35 12.47 -14.89 8.27
N HIS A 36 12.41 -14.12 7.19
CA HIS A 36 13.37 -13.05 6.89
C HIS A 36 12.81 -11.63 7.08
N ARG A 37 11.63 -11.50 7.72
CA ARG A 37 10.88 -10.23 7.81
C ARG A 37 11.72 -9.06 8.31
N GLU A 38 12.56 -9.30 9.31
CA GLU A 38 13.37 -8.26 9.93
C GLU A 38 14.44 -7.75 8.97
N GLN A 39 15.10 -8.66 8.24
CA GLN A 39 16.09 -8.30 7.24
C GLN A 39 15.45 -7.52 6.09
N LEU A 40 14.32 -8.00 5.57
CA LEU A 40 13.57 -7.35 4.48
C LEU A 40 13.17 -5.92 4.90
N GLN A 41 12.65 -5.74 6.11
CA GLN A 41 12.20 -4.46 6.62
C GLN A 41 13.36 -3.51 6.92
N LYS A 42 14.29 -3.92 7.80
CA LYS A 42 15.33 -3.04 8.36
C LYS A 42 16.51 -2.83 7.41
N LYS A 43 16.94 -3.88 6.72
CA LYS A 43 18.17 -3.84 5.90
C LYS A 43 17.91 -3.50 4.44
N HIS A 44 16.69 -3.66 3.94
CA HIS A 44 16.38 -3.44 2.53
C HIS A 44 15.39 -2.27 2.35
N ALA A 45 14.16 -2.41 2.84
CA ALA A 45 13.13 -1.38 2.63
C ALA A 45 13.49 -0.03 3.26
N GLN A 46 13.84 -0.02 4.56
CA GLN A 46 14.21 1.21 5.27
C GLN A 46 15.46 1.89 4.67
N VAL A 47 16.45 1.09 4.28
CA VAL A 47 17.70 1.60 3.71
C VAL A 47 17.45 2.28 2.37
N ILE A 48 16.74 1.62 1.45
CA ILE A 48 16.42 2.17 0.13
C ILE A 48 15.56 3.43 0.27
N TYR A 49 14.57 3.41 1.14
CA TYR A 49 13.74 4.59 1.42
C TYR A 49 14.61 5.77 1.85
N LYS A 50 15.40 5.58 2.93
CA LYS A 50 16.28 6.62 3.49
C LYS A 50 17.24 7.16 2.44
N GLN A 51 17.90 6.27 1.69
CA GLN A 51 18.85 6.65 0.66
C GLN A 51 18.21 7.49 -0.45
N LYS A 52 17.01 7.10 -0.91
CA LYS A 52 16.28 7.86 -1.94
C LYS A 52 15.82 9.22 -1.40
N THR A 53 15.30 9.28 -0.18
CA THR A 53 14.77 10.53 0.40
C THR A 53 15.85 11.50 0.89
N SER A 54 17.05 11.01 1.19
CA SER A 54 18.18 11.84 1.62
C SER A 54 19.07 12.31 0.46
N ASN A 55 18.59 12.21 -0.79
CA ASN A 55 19.29 12.66 -2.01
C ASN A 55 20.70 12.09 -2.20
N PHE A 56 20.90 10.80 -1.91
CA PHE A 56 22.12 10.11 -2.30
C PHE A 56 22.15 9.91 -3.82
N SER A 57 22.58 10.93 -4.57
CA SER A 57 22.59 10.97 -6.04
C SER A 57 23.58 10.00 -6.71
N ASN A 58 24.56 9.49 -5.95
CA ASN A 58 25.63 8.64 -6.48
C ASN A 58 25.32 7.13 -6.47
N ILE A 59 24.10 6.73 -6.08
CA ILE A 59 23.73 5.32 -5.97
C ILE A 59 22.83 4.92 -7.15
N GLY A 60 23.40 4.21 -8.13
CA GLY A 60 22.75 3.93 -9.41
C GLY A 60 21.42 3.17 -9.30
N TYR A 61 21.26 2.24 -8.35
CA TYR A 61 20.00 1.49 -8.20
C TYR A 61 18.83 2.33 -7.68
N LEU A 62 19.09 3.52 -7.11
CA LEU A 62 18.02 4.42 -6.67
C LEU A 62 17.28 5.07 -7.84
N ASN A 63 17.85 5.07 -9.04
CA ASN A 63 17.19 5.57 -10.24
C ASN A 63 16.07 4.63 -10.70
N SER A 64 16.18 3.34 -10.37
CA SER A 64 15.15 2.34 -10.66
C SER A 64 14.04 2.30 -9.61
N THR A 65 14.10 3.13 -8.57
CA THR A 65 13.02 3.23 -7.58
C THR A 65 12.04 4.33 -7.96
N VAL A 66 10.80 4.14 -7.53
CA VAL A 66 9.77 5.19 -7.59
C VAL A 66 10.16 6.40 -6.73
N ASP A 67 9.55 7.55 -7.02
CA ASP A 67 9.61 8.71 -6.14
C ASP A 67 8.67 8.50 -4.95
N PHE A 68 9.25 8.11 -3.80
CA PHE A 68 8.47 7.82 -2.60
C PHE A 68 7.72 9.05 -2.07
N LYS A 69 8.33 10.24 -2.12
CA LYS A 69 7.72 11.46 -1.56
C LYS A 69 6.55 11.92 -2.42
N LEU A 70 6.68 11.83 -3.73
CA LEU A 70 5.58 12.12 -4.64
C LEU A 70 4.40 11.18 -4.41
N LEU A 71 4.65 9.88 -4.28
CA LEU A 71 3.57 8.91 -4.03
C LEU A 71 2.88 9.11 -2.67
N GLU A 72 3.65 9.44 -1.63
CA GLU A 72 3.09 9.76 -0.30
C GLU A 72 2.15 10.97 -0.38
N GLN A 73 2.57 12.03 -1.08
CA GLN A 73 1.72 13.20 -1.30
C GLN A 73 0.44 12.83 -2.06
N LYS A 74 0.56 12.06 -3.14
CA LYS A 74 -0.61 11.65 -3.96
C LYS A 74 -1.58 10.75 -3.20
N MET A 75 -1.08 9.92 -2.30
CA MET A 75 -1.93 9.13 -1.40
C MET A 75 -2.75 10.04 -0.46
N LEU A 76 -2.13 11.08 0.11
CA LEU A 76 -2.84 12.03 0.97
C LEU A 76 -3.89 12.83 0.19
N GLU A 77 -3.57 13.28 -1.02
CA GLU A 77 -4.53 13.94 -1.92
C GLU A 77 -5.71 13.03 -2.24
N TYR A 78 -5.46 11.74 -2.47
CA TYR A 78 -6.52 10.74 -2.70
C TYR A 78 -7.43 10.58 -1.49
N LEU A 79 -6.87 10.45 -0.28
CA LEU A 79 -7.64 10.33 0.96
C LEU A 79 -8.52 11.57 1.20
N ALA A 80 -7.95 12.77 1.04
CA ALA A 80 -8.70 14.02 1.20
C ALA A 80 -9.84 14.14 0.18
N ALA A 81 -9.61 13.74 -1.08
CA ALA A 81 -10.65 13.73 -2.10
C ALA A 81 -11.77 12.72 -1.77
N LYS A 82 -11.41 11.55 -1.21
CA LYS A 82 -12.35 10.50 -0.83
C LYS A 82 -13.28 10.94 0.31
N GLU A 83 -12.73 11.56 1.36
CA GLU A 83 -13.53 12.11 2.47
C GLU A 83 -14.53 13.18 1.99
N ILE A 84 -14.14 14.01 1.02
CA ILE A 84 -15.03 15.03 0.43
C ILE A 84 -16.19 14.40 -0.34
N VAL A 85 -15.95 13.27 -1.02
CA VAL A 85 -17.00 12.57 -1.78
C VAL A 85 -17.96 11.87 -0.83
N GLU A 86 -17.44 11.10 0.12
CA GLU A 86 -18.25 10.36 1.10
C GLU A 86 -19.10 11.32 1.97
N GLY A 87 -18.54 12.46 2.39
CA GLY A 87 -19.27 13.47 3.15
C GLY A 87 -20.38 14.19 2.36
N LYS A 88 -20.27 14.28 1.03
CA LYS A 88 -21.32 14.83 0.16
C LYS A 88 -22.45 13.85 -0.07
N GLU A 89 -22.11 12.56 -0.17
CA GLU A 89 -23.07 11.48 -0.36
C GLU A 89 -23.96 11.33 0.87
N GLN A 90 -23.37 11.37 2.07
CA GLN A 90 -24.09 11.37 3.35
C GLN A 90 -25.03 12.59 3.49
N ALA A 91 -24.55 13.80 3.16
CA ALA A 91 -25.35 15.02 3.23
C ALA A 91 -26.50 15.07 2.20
N SER A 92 -26.45 14.26 1.14
CA SER A 92 -27.54 14.10 0.19
C SER A 92 -28.57 13.08 0.67
N ALA A 93 -28.12 11.96 1.23
CA ALA A 93 -28.97 10.92 1.80
C ALA A 93 -29.79 11.44 2.99
N ASP A 94 -29.14 12.19 3.89
CA ASP A 94 -29.82 12.80 5.04
C ASP A 94 -30.89 13.81 4.59
N LYS A 95 -30.67 14.54 3.48
CA LYS A 95 -31.66 15.49 2.94
C LYS A 95 -32.88 14.81 2.31
N GLU A 96 -32.72 13.61 1.76
CA GLU A 96 -33.83 12.82 1.21
C GLU A 96 -34.68 12.20 2.33
N GLU A 97 -34.09 11.86 3.47
CA GLU A 97 -34.79 11.28 4.63
C GLU A 97 -35.74 12.28 5.34
N TRP A 98 -35.42 13.58 5.34
CA TRP A 98 -36.32 14.64 5.87
C TRP A 98 -37.42 15.10 4.89
N GLN A 99 -37.47 14.55 3.68
CA GLN A 99 -38.48 14.88 2.66
C GLN A 99 -39.56 13.79 2.48
N LEU A 100 -39.53 12.73 3.28
CA LEU A 100 -40.57 11.69 3.41
C LEU A 100 -41.43 11.92 4.67
#